data_AF-A0A196SLG6-F1
#
_entry.id   AF-A0A196SLG6-F1
#
_cell.length_a   1.000
_cell.length_b   1.000
_cell.length_c   1.000
_cell.angle_alpha   90.00
_cell.angle_beta   90.00
_cell.angle_gamma   90.00
#
_symmetry.space_group_name_H-M   'P 1'
#
loop_
_entity.id
_entity.type
_entity.pdbx_description
1 polymer ?
#
loop_
_entity_poly.entity_id
_entity_poly.type
_entity_poly.pdbx_seq_one_letter_code
_entity_poly.pdbx_strand_id
1 'polypeptide(L)'
;MERNSLMQIAKFLRYNSPSKRQIRRMVGRPKAPNAKELAAQAAAREPLLYTKKEDAPFAVTRTTLGKNLPVYSEYRNNGSRRLTIVRRIEGDITKMSQEIKKVCPESDVEVHAGSIHVEGNRSQEIRKWLSDMGF
;
A
#
# COMPACT_ATOMS: atom_id res chain seq x y z
N MET A 1 13.74 22.51 34.61
CA MET A 1 12.84 23.67 34.44
C MET A 1 12.88 24.11 32.96
N GLU A 2 12.51 23.23 32.01
CA GLU A 2 12.81 23.38 30.57
C GLU A 2 11.63 22.88 29.70
N ARG A 3 10.39 23.21 30.08
CA ARG A 3 9.18 22.86 29.29
C ARG A 3 8.60 24.05 28.50
N ASN A 4 9.21 25.23 28.63
CA ASN A 4 8.68 26.49 28.09
C ASN A 4 9.27 26.89 26.74
N SER A 5 10.42 26.34 26.33
CA SER A 5 11.11 26.70 25.08
C SER A 5 10.33 26.26 23.82
N LEU A 6 9.91 24.99 23.75
CA LEU A 6 9.12 24.48 22.62
C LEU A 6 7.73 25.13 22.51
N MET A 7 7.09 25.45 23.65
CA MET A 7 5.81 26.15 23.64
C MET A 7 5.93 27.62 23.21
N GLN A 8 7.03 28.29 23.55
CA GLN A 8 7.35 29.65 23.07
C GLN A 8 7.60 29.66 21.56
N ILE A 9 8.37 28.70 21.03
CA ILE A 9 8.65 28.55 19.59
C ILE A 9 7.36 28.23 18.81
N ALA A 10 6.53 27.30 19.31
CA ALA A 10 5.25 26.97 18.68
C ALA A 10 4.26 28.14 18.72
N LYS A 11 4.25 28.95 19.79
CA LYS A 11 3.48 30.20 19.85
C LYS A 11 4.01 31.24 18.86
N PHE A 12 5.33 31.42 18.75
CA PHE A 12 5.93 32.33 17.78
C PHE A 12 5.58 31.92 16.33
N LEU A 13 5.70 30.64 16.00
CA LEU A 13 5.35 30.13 14.67
C LEU A 13 3.83 30.15 14.38
N ARG A 14 2.97 30.02 15.40
CA ARG A 14 1.51 30.17 15.23
C ARG A 14 1.08 31.61 15.03
N TYR A 15 1.57 32.52 15.88
CA TYR A 15 1.16 33.93 15.87
C TYR A 15 1.91 34.79 14.83
N ASN A 16 3.07 34.34 14.37
CA ASN A 16 3.87 34.97 13.31
C ASN A 16 4.00 34.05 12.08
N SER A 17 2.95 33.25 11.79
CA SER A 17 2.90 32.47 10.56
C SER A 17 2.57 33.41 9.38
N PRO A 18 3.36 33.42 8.30
CA PRO A 18 3.05 34.22 7.13
C PRO A 18 1.65 33.87 6.61
N SER A 19 0.87 34.88 6.23
CA SER A 19 -0.47 34.63 5.68
C SER A 19 -0.40 33.68 4.47
N LYS A 20 -1.45 32.90 4.19
CA LYS A 20 -1.50 32.01 3.00
C LYS A 20 -1.12 32.74 1.70
N ARG A 21 -1.43 34.04 1.59
CA ARG A 21 -1.04 34.90 0.45
C ARG A 21 0.46 35.18 0.43
N GLN A 22 1.05 35.47 1.59
CA GLN A 22 2.49 35.69 1.73
C GLN A 22 3.27 34.40 1.46
N ILE A 23 2.79 33.24 1.94
CA ILE A 23 3.37 31.92 1.61
C ILE A 23 3.33 31.67 0.09
N ARG A 24 2.17 31.89 -0.56
CA ARG A 24 2.05 31.73 -2.02
C ARG A 24 2.92 32.71 -2.80
N ARG A 25 3.16 33.92 -2.28
CA ARG A 25 4.02 34.94 -2.89
C ARG A 25 5.51 34.60 -2.73
N MET A 26 5.91 34.08 -1.58
CA MET A 26 7.30 33.71 -1.28
C MET A 26 7.72 32.38 -1.93
N VAL A 27 6.87 31.36 -1.84
CA VAL A 27 7.20 29.98 -2.26
C VAL A 27 6.64 29.65 -3.65
N GLY A 28 5.75 30.49 -4.19
CA GLY A 28 5.02 30.20 -5.42
C GLY A 28 3.85 29.22 -5.21
N ARG A 29 3.13 28.91 -6.28
CA ARG A 29 2.12 27.84 -6.27
C ARG A 29 2.87 26.50 -6.19
N PRO A 30 2.51 25.57 -5.29
CA PRO A 30 3.11 24.24 -5.30
C PRO A 30 2.89 23.64 -6.69
N LYS A 31 3.99 23.33 -7.39
CA LYS A 31 3.95 22.69 -8.69
C LYS A 31 3.46 21.26 -8.48
N ALA A 32 2.38 20.87 -9.16
CA ALA A 32 1.99 19.47 -9.19
C ALA A 32 3.16 18.64 -9.73
N PRO A 33 3.41 17.42 -9.20
CA PRO A 33 4.47 16.57 -9.73
C PRO A 33 4.27 16.38 -11.23
N ASN A 34 5.36 16.45 -11.99
CA ASN A 34 5.28 16.37 -13.44
C ASN A 34 4.84 14.96 -13.84
N ALA A 35 4.06 14.82 -14.93
CA ALA A 35 3.63 13.51 -15.43
C ALA A 35 4.83 12.58 -15.70
N LYS A 36 5.96 13.17 -16.12
CA LYS A 36 7.24 12.47 -16.32
C LYS A 36 7.86 11.97 -15.00
N GLU A 37 7.72 12.73 -13.91
CA GLU A 37 8.20 12.34 -12.58
C GLU A 37 7.34 11.22 -11.98
N LEU A 38 6.01 11.29 -12.16
CA LEU A 38 5.09 10.21 -11.79
C LEU A 38 5.36 8.92 -12.57
N ALA A 39 5.62 9.04 -13.88
CA ALA A 39 6.00 7.91 -14.72
C ALA A 39 7.38 7.34 -14.32
N ALA A 40 8.34 8.19 -13.95
CA ALA A 40 9.65 7.76 -13.44
C ALA A 40 9.53 7.04 -12.08
N GLN A 41 8.67 7.52 -11.18
CA GLN A 41 8.37 6.84 -9.92
C GLN A 41 7.65 5.50 -10.14
N ALA A 42 6.80 5.40 -11.15
CA ALA A 42 6.19 4.13 -11.56
C ALA A 42 7.21 3.17 -12.20
N ALA A 43 8.15 3.67 -13.00
CA ALA A 43 9.21 2.89 -13.64
C ALA A 43 10.30 2.44 -12.65
N ALA A 44 10.50 3.18 -11.55
CA ALA A 44 11.40 2.79 -10.47
C ALA A 44 10.84 1.66 -9.59
N ARG A 45 9.55 1.29 -9.76
CA ARG A 45 8.99 0.11 -9.11
C ARG A 45 9.58 -1.14 -9.75
N GLU A 46 10.01 -2.07 -8.93
CA GLU A 46 10.47 -3.37 -9.41
C GLU A 46 9.37 -4.04 -10.25
N PRO A 47 9.71 -4.59 -11.44
CA PRO A 47 8.72 -5.25 -12.26
C PRO A 47 8.21 -6.52 -11.59
N LEU A 48 6.94 -6.84 -11.83
CA LEU A 48 6.35 -8.11 -11.46
C LEU A 48 7.04 -9.22 -12.26
N LEU A 49 7.43 -10.30 -11.58
CA LEU A 49 8.18 -11.39 -12.21
C LEU A 49 7.27 -12.35 -12.96
N TYR A 50 6.03 -12.50 -12.51
CA TYR A 50 5.08 -13.47 -13.05
C TYR A 50 3.89 -12.75 -13.66
N THR A 51 3.64 -13.02 -14.94
CA THR A 51 2.48 -12.48 -15.68
C THR A 51 1.39 -13.53 -15.92
N LYS A 52 1.75 -14.82 -15.89
CA LYS A 52 0.83 -15.93 -16.08
C LYS A 52 0.94 -16.90 -14.91
N LYS A 53 -0.17 -17.57 -14.60
CA LYS A 53 -0.23 -18.57 -13.53
C LYS A 53 0.72 -19.76 -13.73
N GLU A 54 1.02 -20.11 -14.98
CA GLU A 54 1.87 -21.26 -15.34
C GLU A 54 3.34 -21.03 -14.98
N ASP A 55 3.77 -19.76 -14.98
CA ASP A 55 5.14 -19.36 -14.69
C ASP A 55 5.38 -19.17 -13.18
N ALA A 56 4.30 -19.06 -12.40
CA ALA A 56 4.37 -18.75 -10.98
C ALA A 56 4.62 -20.02 -10.14
N PRO A 57 5.55 -19.98 -9.17
CA PRO A 57 5.82 -21.10 -8.25
C PRO A 57 4.77 -21.23 -7.13
N PHE A 58 3.68 -20.48 -7.21
CA PHE A 58 2.56 -20.47 -6.28
C PHE A 58 1.26 -20.47 -7.05
N ALA A 59 0.20 -21.01 -6.44
CA ALA A 59 -1.14 -21.02 -6.99
C ALA A 59 -2.14 -20.54 -5.94
N VAL A 60 -3.22 -19.92 -6.40
CA VAL A 60 -4.33 -19.48 -5.54
C VAL A 60 -5.60 -20.17 -5.98
N THR A 61 -6.16 -21.00 -5.10
CA THR A 61 -7.37 -21.76 -5.40
C THR A 61 -8.61 -20.93 -5.05
N ARG A 62 -9.50 -20.73 -6.05
CA ARG A 62 -10.78 -20.03 -5.86
C ARG A 62 -11.69 -20.71 -4.84
N THR A 63 -12.67 -19.97 -4.32
CA THR A 63 -13.69 -20.53 -3.43
C THR A 63 -14.54 -21.56 -4.17
N THR A 64 -14.87 -22.67 -3.50
CA THR A 64 -15.72 -23.73 -4.07
C THR A 64 -17.11 -23.18 -4.41
N LEU A 65 -17.68 -22.42 -3.48
CA LEU A 65 -18.90 -21.67 -3.68
C LEU A 65 -18.57 -20.33 -4.34
N GLY A 66 -19.18 -20.05 -5.50
CA GLY A 66 -19.09 -18.76 -6.19
C GLY A 66 -17.79 -18.49 -6.96
N LYS A 67 -16.79 -19.40 -6.93
CA LYS A 67 -15.54 -19.29 -7.71
C LYS A 67 -14.85 -17.91 -7.59
N ASN A 68 -14.89 -17.34 -6.39
CA ASN A 68 -14.32 -16.03 -6.09
C ASN A 68 -12.86 -16.16 -5.66
N LEU A 69 -12.07 -15.11 -5.88
CA LEU A 69 -10.71 -15.03 -5.37
C LEU A 69 -10.74 -14.94 -3.82
N PRO A 70 -9.89 -15.71 -3.11
CA PRO A 70 -9.87 -15.78 -1.66
C PRO A 70 -9.13 -14.58 -1.02
N VAL A 71 -9.54 -13.37 -1.39
CA VAL A 71 -8.99 -12.10 -0.90
C VAL A 71 -10.07 -11.38 -0.09
N TYR A 72 -9.82 -11.21 1.21
CA TYR A 72 -10.77 -10.68 2.18
C TYR A 72 -10.24 -9.42 2.84
N SER A 73 -11.11 -8.43 3.07
CA SER A 73 -10.79 -7.29 3.93
C SER A 73 -11.22 -7.61 5.36
N GLU A 74 -10.31 -7.52 6.32
CA GLU A 74 -10.58 -7.68 7.75
C GLU A 74 -10.45 -6.33 8.46
N TYR A 75 -11.40 -6.03 9.34
CA TYR A 75 -11.40 -4.81 10.16
C TYR A 75 -11.30 -5.22 11.63
N ARG A 76 -10.24 -4.78 12.31
CA ARG A 76 -10.00 -5.04 13.73
C ARG A 76 -10.02 -3.73 14.53
N ASN A 77 -10.11 -3.84 15.86
CA ASN A 77 -10.09 -2.69 16.78
C ASN A 77 -11.08 -1.59 16.39
N ASN A 78 -12.37 -1.97 16.24
CA ASN A 78 -13.44 -1.06 15.84
C ASN A 78 -13.13 -0.29 14.53
N GLY A 79 -12.47 -0.95 13.57
CA GLY A 79 -12.16 -0.39 12.25
C GLY A 79 -10.88 0.45 12.16
N SER A 80 -10.16 0.64 13.28
CA SER A 80 -8.87 1.34 13.29
C SER A 80 -7.76 0.54 12.60
N ARG A 81 -7.77 -0.79 12.72
CA ARG A 81 -6.86 -1.67 11.99
C ARG A 81 -7.58 -2.29 10.81
N ARG A 82 -7.01 -2.11 9.62
CA ARG A 82 -7.52 -2.64 8.35
C ARG A 82 -6.47 -3.58 7.80
N LEU A 83 -6.87 -4.79 7.47
CA LEU A 83 -6.00 -5.84 6.93
C LEU A 83 -6.65 -6.39 5.67
N THR A 84 -5.81 -6.82 4.73
CA THR A 84 -6.23 -7.61 3.58
C THR A 84 -5.61 -8.98 3.70
N ILE A 85 -6.42 -10.02 3.70
CA ILE A 85 -5.99 -11.42 3.88
C ILE A 85 -6.16 -12.15 2.55
N VAL A 86 -5.09 -12.79 2.09
CA VAL A 86 -5.12 -13.75 0.99
C VAL A 86 -5.02 -15.16 1.58
N ARG A 87 -5.95 -16.04 1.20
CA ARG A 87 -6.03 -17.44 1.67
C ARG A 87 -5.94 -18.43 0.50
N ARG A 88 -5.93 -19.73 0.82
CA ARG A 88 -5.93 -20.84 -0.17
C ARG A 88 -4.75 -20.75 -1.15
N ILE A 89 -3.58 -20.49 -0.58
CA ILE A 89 -2.31 -20.39 -1.31
C ILE A 89 -1.66 -21.77 -1.29
N GLU A 90 -1.22 -22.22 -2.45
CA GLU A 90 -0.49 -23.46 -2.68
C GLU A 90 0.89 -23.12 -3.28
N GLY A 91 1.91 -23.91 -2.99
CA GLY A 91 3.28 -23.67 -3.47
C GLY A 91 4.10 -22.70 -2.61
N ASP A 92 4.95 -21.90 -3.25
CA ASP A 92 5.94 -21.04 -2.56
C ASP A 92 5.32 -19.70 -2.08
N ILE A 93 4.91 -19.70 -0.82
CA ILE A 93 4.29 -18.54 -0.15
C ILE A 93 5.27 -17.36 -0.06
N THR A 94 6.57 -17.61 0.06
CA THR A 94 7.56 -16.53 0.23
C THR A 94 7.68 -15.70 -1.04
N LYS A 95 7.74 -16.35 -2.20
CA LYS A 95 7.73 -15.65 -3.50
C LYS A 95 6.43 -14.91 -3.74
N MET A 96 5.28 -15.50 -3.39
CA MET A 96 4.00 -14.79 -3.47
C MET A 96 3.98 -13.53 -2.61
N SER A 97 4.54 -13.59 -1.39
CA SER A 97 4.60 -12.43 -0.49
C SER A 97 5.49 -11.31 -1.05
N GLN A 98 6.59 -11.64 -1.72
CA GLN A 98 7.48 -10.68 -2.37
C GLN A 98 6.78 -9.99 -3.54
N GLU A 99 6.03 -10.73 -4.36
CA GLU A 99 5.26 -10.16 -5.47
C GLU A 99 4.11 -9.28 -4.96
N ILE A 100 3.40 -9.68 -3.91
CA ILE A 100 2.38 -8.84 -3.26
C ILE A 100 2.99 -7.53 -2.75
N LYS A 101 4.21 -7.57 -2.19
CA LYS A 101 4.91 -6.37 -1.76
C LYS A 101 5.24 -5.43 -2.92
N LYS A 102 5.52 -5.96 -4.12
CA LYS A 102 5.69 -5.13 -5.34
C LYS A 102 4.38 -4.51 -5.81
N VAL A 103 3.27 -5.25 -5.70
CA VAL A 103 1.92 -4.73 -6.02
C VAL A 103 1.51 -3.63 -5.04
N CYS A 104 1.78 -3.81 -3.75
CA CYS A 104 1.42 -2.88 -2.67
C CYS A 104 2.68 -2.39 -1.90
N PRO A 105 3.49 -1.47 -2.48
CA PRO A 105 4.79 -1.10 -1.92
C PRO A 105 4.72 -0.31 -0.60
N GLU A 106 3.57 0.29 -0.29
CA GLU A 106 3.36 1.08 0.94
C GLU A 106 2.84 0.23 2.12
N SER A 107 2.54 -1.06 1.88
CA SER A 107 1.89 -1.92 2.85
C SER A 107 2.86 -2.96 3.40
N ASP A 108 2.82 -3.15 4.72
CA ASP A 108 3.54 -4.26 5.36
C ASP A 108 2.85 -5.60 5.04
N VAL A 109 3.67 -6.61 4.72
CA VAL A 109 3.22 -7.94 4.32
C VAL A 109 3.74 -8.96 5.32
N GLU A 110 2.83 -9.61 6.03
CA GLU A 110 3.12 -10.64 7.02
C GLU A 110 2.68 -12.02 6.49
N VAL A 111 3.57 -13.00 6.57
CA VAL A 111 3.29 -14.37 6.17
C VAL A 111 2.84 -15.18 7.39
N HIS A 112 1.67 -15.79 7.28
CA HIS A 112 1.14 -16.74 8.26
C HIS A 112 1.00 -18.13 7.64
N ALA A 113 0.74 -19.14 8.47
CA ALA A 113 0.50 -20.51 8.02
C ALA A 113 -0.76 -20.57 7.13
N GLY A 114 -0.56 -20.67 5.81
CA GLY A 114 -1.63 -20.79 4.82
C GLY A 114 -2.34 -19.48 4.44
N SER A 115 -1.87 -18.32 4.93
CA SER A 115 -2.40 -17.01 4.55
C SER A 115 -1.35 -15.91 4.55
N ILE A 116 -1.54 -14.91 3.70
CA ILE A 116 -0.72 -13.70 3.68
C ILE A 116 -1.60 -12.54 4.16
N HIS A 117 -1.11 -11.78 5.12
CA HIS A 117 -1.75 -10.59 5.64
C HIS A 117 -1.03 -9.35 5.11
N VAL A 118 -1.80 -8.41 4.60
CA VAL A 118 -1.31 -7.15 4.06
C VAL A 118 -1.95 -6.03 4.83
N GLU A 119 -1.16 -5.07 5.31
CA GLU A 119 -1.69 -3.91 6.01
C GLU A 119 -2.50 -3.00 5.05
N GLY A 120 -3.66 -2.56 5.53
CA GLY A 120 -4.55 -1.67 4.81
C GLY A 120 -5.65 -2.39 4.03
N ASN A 121 -6.51 -1.59 3.39
CA ASN A 121 -7.57 -2.10 2.51
C ASN A 121 -7.08 -2.11 1.06
N ARG A 122 -6.36 -3.17 0.68
CA ARG A 122 -5.72 -3.36 -0.62
C ARG A 122 -6.36 -4.50 -1.43
N SER A 123 -7.58 -4.90 -1.06
CA SER A 123 -8.28 -6.05 -1.65
C SER A 123 -8.50 -5.91 -3.15
N GLN A 124 -8.79 -4.72 -3.65
CA GLN A 124 -9.01 -4.48 -5.08
C GLN A 124 -7.73 -4.63 -5.91
N GLU A 125 -6.61 -4.08 -5.42
CA GLU A 125 -5.31 -4.15 -6.08
C GLU A 125 -4.86 -5.60 -6.21
N ILE A 126 -4.94 -6.37 -5.13
CA ILE A 126 -4.55 -7.78 -5.09
C ILE A 126 -5.50 -8.64 -5.94
N ARG A 127 -6.82 -8.40 -5.88
CA ARG A 127 -7.78 -9.13 -6.73
C ARG A 127 -7.52 -8.88 -8.21
N LYS A 128 -7.23 -7.63 -8.58
CA LYS A 128 -6.91 -7.28 -9.96
C LYS A 128 -5.67 -8.02 -10.43
N TRP A 129 -4.59 -7.97 -9.66
CA TRP A 129 -3.35 -8.68 -9.99
C TRP A 129 -3.55 -10.20 -10.14
N LEU A 130 -4.23 -10.85 -9.20
CA LEU A 130 -4.51 -12.29 -9.29
C LEU A 130 -5.42 -12.64 -10.48
N SER A 131 -6.40 -11.78 -10.79
CA SER A 131 -7.28 -11.95 -11.95
C SER A 131 -6.54 -11.76 -13.26
N ASP A 132 -5.65 -10.76 -13.35
CA ASP A 132 -4.83 -10.48 -14.53
C ASP A 132 -3.86 -11.64 -14.81
N MET A 133 -3.35 -12.30 -13.76
CA MET A 133 -2.52 -13.50 -13.87
C MET A 133 -3.30 -14.77 -14.27
N GLY A 134 -4.62 -14.76 -14.10
CA GLY A 134 -5.53 -15.85 -14.48
C GLY A 134 -5.83 -16.88 -13.40
N PHE A 135 -5.67 -16.53 -12.11
CA PHE A 135 -6.08 -17.36 -10.98
C PHE A 135 -7.59 -17.31 -10.70
#